data_AF-A0A553XP20-F1
#
_entry.id   AF-A0A553XP20-F1
#
_cell.length_a   1.000
_cell.length_b   1.000
_cell.length_c   1.000
_cell.angle_alpha   90.00
_cell.angle_beta   90.00
_cell.angle_gamma   90.00
#
_symmetry.space_group_name_H-M   'P 1'
#
loop_
_entity.id
_entity.type
_entity.pdbx_description
1 polymer ?
#
loop_
_entity_poly.entity_id
_entity_poly.type
_entity_poly.pdbx_seq_one_letter_code
_entity_poly.pdbx_strand_id
1 'polypeptide(L)'
;MPVPELTVTALDRAAARLVDSGTGPGAAPEPVRPDPGERAAWDGIAAGWARTAPADPVARRLVGATVDELVAEALRAVPRHGTRPDVEVRLPGRFARALPDWAHRRRPGLSHRPSTQLAVTAEILRTWGWQQRPHRLRDRRGRRCVCGALLGAVALGVGSEDAAERAAAHILGELRHRGWQALIGDWNAVPGRTREQAVELVTAARGRALAARE
;
A
#
# COMPACT_ATOMS: atom_id res chain seq x y z
N MET A 1 2.51 26.46 9.02
CA MET A 1 1.42 25.45 9.11
C MET A 1 1.99 24.21 9.77
N PRO A 2 1.58 23.83 10.99
CA PRO A 2 2.04 22.58 11.58
C PRO A 2 1.51 21.42 10.73
N VAL A 3 2.41 20.56 10.27
CA VAL A 3 2.03 19.30 9.58
C VAL A 3 1.27 18.47 10.61
N PRO A 4 0.05 17.98 10.33
CA PRO A 4 -0.65 17.10 11.26
C PRO A 4 0.20 15.85 11.43
N GLU A 5 0.80 15.68 12.61
CA GLU A 5 1.57 14.48 12.92
C GLU A 5 0.57 13.33 13.07
N LEU A 6 0.52 12.42 12.09
CA LEU A 6 -0.43 11.31 12.08
C LEU A 6 -0.27 10.48 13.36
N THR A 7 -1.23 10.61 14.28
CA THR A 7 -1.21 9.87 15.55
C THR A 7 -1.67 8.43 15.37
N VAL A 8 -1.29 7.54 16.29
CA VAL A 8 -1.70 6.13 16.27
C VAL A 8 -3.23 5.98 16.24
N THR A 9 -3.95 6.82 16.97
CA THR A 9 -5.42 6.83 16.99
C THR A 9 -6.01 7.41 15.70
N ALA A 10 -5.40 8.45 15.12
CA ALA A 10 -5.84 9.00 13.85
C ALA A 10 -5.72 7.97 12.72
N LEU A 11 -4.60 7.25 12.67
CA LEU A 11 -4.35 6.17 11.71
C LEU A 11 -5.40 5.04 11.81
N ASP A 12 -5.70 4.59 13.04
CA ASP A 12 -6.67 3.52 13.27
C ASP A 12 -8.10 3.92 12.84
N ARG A 13 -8.50 5.16 13.12
CA ARG A 13 -9.78 5.69 12.66
C ARG A 13 -9.82 5.92 11.14
N ALA A 14 -8.70 6.30 10.53
CA ALA A 14 -8.61 6.44 9.08
C ALA A 14 -8.81 5.10 8.38
N ALA A 15 -8.20 4.03 8.91
CA ALA A 15 -8.40 2.68 8.42
C ALA A 15 -9.87 2.25 8.46
N ALA A 16 -10.58 2.52 9.56
CA ALA A 16 -12.01 2.23 9.68
C ALA A 16 -12.83 2.94 8.60
N ARG A 17 -12.59 4.25 8.41
CA ARG A 17 -13.29 5.02 7.35
C ARG A 17 -13.06 4.44 5.96
N LEU A 18 -11.83 4.04 5.63
CA LEU A 18 -11.50 3.47 4.32
C LEU A 18 -12.16 2.10 4.07
N VAL A 19 -12.31 1.29 5.12
CA VAL A 19 -13.00 0.00 5.03
C VAL A 19 -14.51 0.22 4.90
N ASP A 20 -15.08 1.13 5.69
CA ASP A 20 -16.53 1.40 5.72
C ASP A 20 -17.02 2.10 4.44
N SER A 21 -16.19 2.93 3.81
CA SER A 21 -16.57 3.70 2.61
C SER A 21 -16.63 2.86 1.33
N GLY A 22 -16.29 1.57 1.37
CA GLY A 22 -16.21 0.71 0.18
C GLY A 22 -15.16 1.15 -0.84
N THR A 23 -14.40 2.22 -0.54
CA THR A 23 -13.28 2.74 -1.35
C THR A 23 -11.99 1.97 -1.10
N GLY A 24 -12.11 0.76 -0.53
CA GLY A 24 -11.03 -0.21 -0.54
C GLY A 24 -10.56 -0.48 -1.98
N PRO A 25 -9.29 -0.89 -2.15
CA PRO A 25 -8.71 -1.09 -3.49
C PRO A 25 -9.50 -2.18 -4.24
N GLY A 26 -10.35 -1.75 -5.19
CA GLY A 26 -11.20 -2.67 -5.95
C GLY A 26 -12.36 -2.06 -6.75
N ALA A 27 -12.73 -0.79 -6.54
CA ALA A 27 -13.83 -0.19 -7.31
C ALA A 27 -13.35 0.37 -8.67
N ALA A 28 -13.55 -0.40 -9.74
CA ALA A 28 -13.34 0.06 -11.12
C ALA A 28 -14.60 0.80 -11.64
N PRO A 29 -14.45 1.91 -12.38
CA PRO A 29 -15.60 2.61 -12.97
C PRO A 29 -16.20 1.85 -14.16
N GLU A 30 -17.51 2.02 -14.37
CA GLU A 30 -18.29 1.38 -15.41
C GLU A 30 -17.97 1.94 -16.81
N PRO A 31 -17.82 1.09 -17.85
CA PRO A 31 -17.44 1.56 -19.19
C PRO A 31 -18.62 2.23 -19.93
N VAL A 32 -18.36 3.44 -20.42
CA VAL A 32 -19.28 4.20 -21.29
C VAL A 32 -19.28 3.60 -22.70
N ARG A 33 -20.46 3.34 -23.29
CA ARG A 33 -20.58 2.87 -24.68
C ARG A 33 -20.53 4.05 -25.67
N PRO A 34 -19.68 4.00 -26.71
CA PRO A 34 -19.58 5.08 -27.70
C PRO A 34 -20.73 5.08 -28.73
N ASP A 35 -21.03 6.26 -29.26
CA ASP A 35 -22.09 6.54 -30.23
C ASP A 35 -21.84 5.87 -31.60
N PRO A 36 -22.88 5.39 -32.31
CA PRO A 36 -22.72 4.75 -33.62
C PRO A 36 -22.13 5.64 -34.72
N GLY A 37 -22.37 6.96 -34.68
CA GLY A 37 -21.81 7.90 -35.66
C GLY A 37 -20.30 8.07 -35.51
N GLU A 38 -19.82 8.01 -34.27
CA GLU A 38 -18.40 8.05 -33.95
C GLU A 38 -17.68 6.80 -34.46
N ARG A 39 -18.29 5.61 -34.33
CA ARG A 39 -17.73 4.35 -34.87
C ARG A 39 -17.51 4.37 -36.38
N ALA A 40 -18.50 4.87 -37.14
CA ALA A 40 -18.39 4.95 -38.60
C ALA A 40 -17.27 5.88 -39.06
N ALA A 41 -17.01 6.97 -38.33
CA ALA A 41 -15.89 7.87 -38.60
C ALA A 41 -14.53 7.20 -38.32
N TRP A 42 -14.43 6.43 -37.23
CA TRP A 42 -13.23 5.66 -36.90
C TRP A 42 -12.95 4.54 -37.91
N ASP A 43 -13.96 3.86 -38.41
CA ASP A 43 -13.81 2.80 -39.44
C ASP A 43 -13.23 3.37 -40.76
N GLY A 44 -13.64 4.58 -41.15
CA GLY A 44 -13.08 5.26 -42.32
C GLY A 44 -11.60 5.63 -42.16
N ILE A 45 -11.19 6.06 -40.96
CA ILE A 45 -9.80 6.37 -40.63
C ILE A 45 -8.95 5.08 -40.61
N ALA A 46 -9.49 4.00 -40.04
CA ALA A 46 -8.83 2.69 -39.99
C ALA A 46 -8.61 2.10 -41.40
N ALA A 47 -9.58 2.24 -42.31
CA ALA A 47 -9.44 1.81 -43.70
C ALA A 47 -8.35 2.60 -44.47
N GLY A 48 -8.16 3.88 -44.14
CA GLY A 48 -7.10 4.71 -44.72
C GLY A 48 -5.68 4.32 -44.29
N TRP A 49 -5.55 3.79 -43.08
CA TRP A 49 -4.27 3.46 -42.43
C TRP A 49 -3.41 2.45 -43.21
N ALA A 50 -4.04 1.48 -43.89
CA ALA A 50 -3.31 0.48 -44.69
C ALA A 50 -2.45 1.10 -45.81
N ARG A 51 -2.76 2.33 -46.24
CA ARG A 51 -2.02 3.05 -47.29
C ARG A 51 -0.94 4.00 -46.76
N THR A 52 -1.04 4.43 -45.50
CA THR A 52 -0.17 5.46 -44.91
C THR A 52 0.68 4.97 -43.74
N ALA A 53 0.50 3.71 -43.33
CA ALA A 53 1.25 3.13 -42.22
C ALA A 53 2.77 3.10 -42.50
N PRO A 54 3.61 3.46 -41.50
CA PRO A 54 5.07 3.41 -41.62
C PRO A 54 5.56 2.04 -42.10
N ALA A 55 6.62 2.02 -42.93
CA ALA A 55 7.24 0.79 -43.44
C ALA A 55 7.95 -0.02 -42.35
N ASP A 56 8.47 0.68 -41.34
CA ASP A 56 9.18 0.08 -40.22
C ASP A 56 8.22 -0.77 -39.35
N PRO A 57 8.52 -2.07 -39.11
CA PRO A 57 7.65 -2.96 -38.36
C PRO A 57 7.42 -2.53 -36.91
N VAL A 58 8.39 -1.88 -36.28
CA VAL A 58 8.29 -1.41 -34.89
C VAL A 58 7.41 -0.16 -34.83
N ALA A 59 7.61 0.80 -35.71
CA ALA A 59 6.75 1.97 -35.84
C ALA A 59 5.31 1.59 -36.22
N ARG A 60 5.12 0.61 -37.12
CA ARG A 60 3.81 0.09 -37.48
C ARG A 60 3.11 -0.59 -36.30
N ARG A 61 3.86 -1.31 -35.46
CA ARG A 61 3.35 -1.93 -34.23
C ARG A 61 2.95 -0.88 -33.18
N LEU A 62 3.73 0.18 -33.06
CA LEU A 62 3.47 1.26 -32.10
C LEU A 62 2.24 2.10 -32.44
N VAL A 63 1.92 2.28 -33.73
CA VAL A 63 0.77 3.10 -34.15
C VAL A 63 -0.48 2.26 -34.46
N GLY A 64 -0.33 0.95 -34.69
CA GLY A 64 -1.45 0.03 -34.88
C GLY A 64 -2.00 -0.60 -33.59
N ALA A 65 -1.24 -0.56 -32.50
CA ALA A 65 -1.72 -1.00 -31.20
C ALA A 65 -2.69 0.01 -30.60
N THR A 66 -3.77 -0.46 -30.00
CA THR A 66 -4.67 0.41 -29.24
C THR A 66 -3.93 1.01 -28.04
N VAL A 67 -4.41 2.15 -27.52
CA VAL A 67 -3.87 2.73 -26.28
C VAL A 67 -3.90 1.68 -25.17
N ASP A 68 -4.96 0.87 -25.08
CA ASP A 68 -5.08 -0.21 -24.08
C ASP A 68 -4.04 -1.31 -24.28
N GLU A 69 -3.69 -1.67 -25.51
CA GLU A 69 -2.66 -2.65 -25.81
C GLU A 69 -1.26 -2.11 -25.50
N LEU A 70 -0.99 -0.85 -25.81
CA LEU A 70 0.25 -0.16 -25.46
C LEU A 70 0.40 0.01 -23.96
N VAL A 71 -0.68 0.37 -23.27
CA VAL A 71 -0.73 0.45 -21.81
C VAL A 71 -0.55 -0.93 -21.20
N ALA A 72 -1.22 -1.97 -21.70
CA ALA A 72 -1.07 -3.34 -21.22
C ALA A 72 0.36 -3.87 -21.45
N GLU A 73 0.97 -3.56 -22.59
CA GLU A 73 2.36 -3.95 -22.89
C GLU A 73 3.36 -3.17 -22.03
N ALA A 74 3.17 -1.86 -21.88
CA ALA A 74 3.97 -1.05 -20.98
C ALA A 74 3.84 -1.55 -19.54
N LEU A 75 2.63 -1.89 -19.08
CA LEU A 75 2.40 -2.46 -17.75
C LEU A 75 2.97 -3.88 -17.58
N ARG A 76 3.09 -4.66 -18.67
CA ARG A 76 3.80 -5.94 -18.67
C ARG A 76 5.32 -5.76 -18.59
N ALA A 77 5.85 -4.72 -19.24
CA ALA A 77 7.27 -4.37 -19.25
C ALA A 77 7.71 -3.64 -17.98
N VAL A 78 6.79 -3.00 -17.26
CA VAL A 78 7.04 -2.47 -15.91
C VAL A 78 7.26 -3.66 -14.98
N PRO A 79 8.41 -3.74 -14.29
CA PRO A 79 8.62 -4.72 -13.23
C PRO A 79 7.43 -4.70 -12.26
N ARG A 80 6.74 -5.84 -12.08
CA ARG A 80 5.56 -5.95 -11.19
C ARG A 80 5.85 -5.48 -9.76
N HIS A 81 7.12 -5.57 -9.38
CA HIS A 81 7.73 -4.95 -8.23
C HIS A 81 8.44 -3.70 -8.74
N GLY A 82 8.05 -2.51 -8.30
CA GLY A 82 8.60 -1.25 -8.82
C GLY A 82 10.13 -1.26 -8.94
N THR A 83 10.69 -0.36 -9.75
CA THR A 83 12.12 -0.26 -10.11
C THR A 83 13.10 -0.09 -8.93
N ARG A 84 12.63 -0.15 -7.69
CA ARG A 84 13.46 -0.16 -6.49
C ARG A 84 13.47 -1.58 -5.90
N PRO A 85 14.65 -2.14 -5.58
CA PRO A 85 14.74 -3.46 -4.94
C PRO A 85 13.87 -3.49 -3.68
N ASP A 86 13.36 -4.69 -3.36
CA ASP A 86 12.68 -4.98 -2.09
C ASP A 86 13.46 -4.28 -0.98
N VAL A 87 12.80 -3.37 -0.26
CA VAL A 87 13.51 -2.49 0.68
C VAL A 87 14.11 -3.38 1.76
N GLU A 88 15.40 -3.63 1.68
CA GLU A 88 16.15 -4.26 2.76
C GLU A 88 16.31 -3.21 3.86
N VAL A 89 15.23 -2.98 4.61
CA VAL A 89 15.27 -2.11 5.79
C VAL A 89 16.06 -2.85 6.85
N ARG A 90 17.38 -2.66 6.83
CA ARG A 90 18.22 -3.04 7.96
C ARG A 90 17.86 -2.12 9.11
N LEU A 91 16.99 -2.60 10.00
CA LEU A 91 16.56 -1.82 11.14
C LEU A 91 17.80 -1.46 11.98
N PRO A 92 17.90 -0.21 12.45
CA PRO A 92 18.87 0.19 13.45
C PRO A 92 18.93 -0.83 14.59
N GLY A 93 20.16 -1.17 15.03
CA GLY A 93 20.43 -2.24 16.00
C GLY A 93 19.70 -2.08 17.35
N ARG A 94 19.83 -3.06 18.24
CA ARG A 94 18.99 -3.20 19.46
C ARG A 94 18.91 -1.96 20.37
N PHE A 95 19.90 -1.07 20.37
CA PHE A 95 19.87 0.18 21.14
C PHE A 95 18.98 1.26 20.51
N ALA A 96 18.89 1.25 19.18
CA ALA A 96 18.18 2.25 18.42
C ALA A 96 16.65 2.13 18.55
N ARG A 97 16.13 0.97 18.98
CA ARG A 97 14.69 0.77 19.27
C ARG A 97 14.13 1.75 20.30
N ALA A 98 14.95 2.20 21.25
CA ALA A 98 14.53 3.10 22.32
C ALA A 98 14.53 4.56 21.87
N LEU A 99 15.20 4.88 20.75
CA LEU A 99 15.32 6.24 20.26
C LEU A 99 13.98 6.79 19.73
N PRO A 100 13.69 8.09 19.94
CA PRO A 100 12.62 8.83 19.27
C PRO A 100 12.48 8.54 17.78
N ASP A 101 11.24 8.51 17.29
CA ASP A 101 10.96 8.23 15.87
C ASP A 101 11.54 9.34 14.98
N TRP A 102 11.65 10.56 15.50
CA TRP A 102 12.38 11.65 14.84
C TRP A 102 13.88 11.31 14.61
N ALA A 103 14.49 10.49 15.46
CA ALA A 103 15.89 10.08 15.30
C ALA A 103 16.08 9.05 14.17
N HIS A 104 14.98 8.39 13.77
CA HIS A 104 14.94 7.49 12.63
C HIS A 104 14.42 8.15 11.37
N ARG A 105 14.03 9.43 11.45
CA ARG A 105 13.33 10.15 10.38
C ARG A 105 14.20 10.22 9.13
N ARG A 106 13.79 9.48 8.10
CA ARG A 106 14.35 9.58 6.74
C ARG A 106 13.35 10.28 5.83
N ARG A 107 13.83 10.80 4.69
CA ARG A 107 12.93 11.36 3.68
C ARG A 107 11.94 10.27 3.22
N PRO A 108 10.61 10.51 3.27
CA PRO A 108 9.63 9.53 2.84
C PRO A 108 9.86 9.12 1.38
N GLY A 109 10.02 7.82 1.15
CA GLY A 109 9.96 7.26 -0.19
C GLY A 109 8.49 7.18 -0.62
N LEU A 110 8.01 8.22 -1.31
CA LEU A 110 6.63 8.32 -1.82
C LEU A 110 6.23 7.18 -2.77
N SER A 111 7.20 6.40 -3.26
CA SER A 111 6.99 5.28 -4.19
C SER A 111 6.68 3.93 -3.51
N HIS A 112 6.75 3.84 -2.17
CA HIS A 112 6.55 2.55 -1.49
C HIS A 112 5.07 2.22 -1.33
N ARG A 113 4.66 1.06 -1.86
CA ARG A 113 3.29 0.54 -1.77
C ARG A 113 2.93 0.14 -0.33
N PRO A 114 1.63 0.11 0.03
CA PRO A 114 1.18 -0.37 1.35
C PRO A 114 1.70 -1.77 1.69
N SER A 115 1.73 -2.70 0.74
CA SER A 115 2.36 -4.02 0.88
C SER A 115 3.83 -3.99 1.33
N THR A 116 4.63 -3.04 0.83
CA THR A 116 6.02 -2.85 1.26
C THR A 116 6.09 -2.33 2.69
N GLN A 117 5.22 -1.38 3.02
CA GLN A 117 5.14 -0.82 4.37
C GLN A 117 4.70 -1.85 5.41
N LEU A 118 3.79 -2.76 5.05
CA LEU A 118 3.38 -3.90 5.88
C LEU A 118 4.53 -4.89 6.11
N ALA A 119 5.37 -5.14 5.10
CA ALA A 119 6.57 -5.98 5.26
C ALA A 119 7.52 -5.41 6.31
N VAL A 120 7.80 -4.10 6.23
CA VAL A 120 8.68 -3.39 7.18
C VAL A 120 8.03 -3.31 8.57
N THR A 121 6.72 -3.14 8.63
CA THR A 121 5.95 -3.16 9.89
C THR A 121 6.11 -4.49 10.60
N ALA A 122 5.98 -5.62 9.88
CA ALA A 122 6.19 -6.94 10.46
C ALA A 122 7.63 -7.08 11.00
N GLU A 123 8.62 -6.54 10.28
CA GLU A 123 10.02 -6.58 10.71
C GLU A 123 10.28 -5.74 11.97
N ILE A 124 9.67 -4.55 12.05
CA ILE A 124 9.69 -3.73 13.26
C ILE A 124 9.13 -4.50 14.46
N LEU A 125 8.00 -5.18 14.30
CA LEU A 125 7.38 -5.97 15.37
C LEU A 125 8.25 -7.16 15.78
N ARG A 126 8.96 -7.81 14.84
CA ARG A 126 9.89 -8.91 15.14
C ARG A 126 11.11 -8.41 15.89
N THR A 127 11.74 -7.35 15.41
CA THR A 127 13.08 -6.92 15.82
C THR A 127 13.07 -5.91 16.98
N TRP A 128 12.16 -4.93 16.97
CA TRP A 128 12.03 -3.96 18.06
C TRP A 128 11.01 -4.39 19.12
N GLY A 129 10.12 -5.30 18.76
CA GLY A 129 9.17 -5.96 19.66
C GLY A 129 7.78 -5.33 19.65
N TRP A 130 6.83 -6.09 20.18
CA TRP A 130 5.42 -5.73 20.24
C TRP A 130 4.97 -5.39 21.66
N GLN A 131 3.99 -4.49 21.79
CA GLN A 131 3.28 -4.19 23.04
C GLN A 131 1.76 -4.25 22.87
N GLN A 132 1.09 -4.75 23.91
CA GLN A 132 -0.37 -4.84 24.02
C GLN A 132 -1.05 -3.50 24.40
N ARG A 133 -0.28 -2.40 24.47
CA ARG A 133 -0.85 -1.09 24.83
C ARG A 133 -1.41 -0.41 23.58
N PRO A 134 -2.74 -0.26 23.46
CA PRO A 134 -3.33 0.39 22.31
C PRO A 134 -2.91 1.86 22.25
N HIS A 135 -2.91 2.42 21.03
CA HIS A 135 -2.69 3.85 20.76
C HIS A 135 -1.39 4.48 21.31
N ARG A 136 -0.44 3.68 21.80
CA ARG A 136 0.91 4.15 22.13
C ARG A 136 1.85 3.85 20.99
N LEU A 137 2.54 4.89 20.51
CA LEU A 137 3.56 4.78 19.46
C LEU A 137 4.64 3.75 19.85
N ARG A 138 5.12 3.83 21.10
CA ARG A 138 6.04 2.85 21.69
C ARG A 138 6.02 2.86 23.22
N ASP A 139 6.66 1.87 23.84
CA ASP A 139 7.03 1.93 25.25
C ASP A 139 8.49 2.37 25.49
N ARG A 140 8.89 2.41 26.76
CA ARG A 140 10.27 2.76 27.18
C ARG A 140 11.33 1.78 26.66
N ARG A 141 10.94 0.57 26.26
CA ARG A 141 11.82 -0.46 25.69
C ARG A 141 11.83 -0.43 24.16
N GLY A 142 11.09 0.48 23.52
CA GLY A 142 11.00 0.59 22.07
C GLY A 142 10.00 -0.36 21.41
N ARG A 143 9.20 -1.10 22.20
CA ARG A 143 8.18 -2.01 21.69
C ARG A 143 6.98 -1.21 21.18
N ARG A 144 6.34 -1.66 20.10
CA ARG A 144 5.29 -0.91 19.40
C ARG A 144 3.98 -1.71 19.33
N CYS A 145 2.85 -1.01 19.32
CA CYS A 145 1.60 -1.64 18.87
C CYS A 145 1.60 -1.73 17.33
N VAL A 146 0.61 -2.39 16.73
CA VAL A 146 0.52 -2.55 15.28
C VAL A 146 0.54 -1.20 14.54
N CYS A 147 -0.33 -0.26 14.92
CA CYS A 147 -0.37 1.08 14.32
C CYS A 147 0.91 1.90 14.62
N GLY A 148 1.51 1.72 15.79
CA GLY A 148 2.78 2.37 16.13
C GLY A 148 3.97 1.86 15.31
N ALA A 149 3.93 0.60 14.87
CA ALA A 149 4.92 0.03 13.95
C ALA A 149 4.75 0.55 12.52
N LEU A 150 3.50 0.75 12.05
CA LEU A 150 3.23 1.40 10.76
C LEU A 150 3.79 2.83 10.69
N LEU A 151 3.57 3.62 11.73
CA LEU A 151 4.15 4.96 11.83
C LEU A 151 5.68 4.92 11.95
N GLY A 152 6.22 3.90 12.61
CA GLY A 152 7.67 3.63 12.62
C GLY A 152 8.23 3.38 11.21
N ALA A 153 7.48 2.70 10.35
CA ALA A 153 7.88 2.49 8.95
C ALA A 153 7.88 3.81 8.16
N VAL A 154 6.88 4.68 8.36
CA VAL A 154 6.87 6.04 7.77
C VAL A 154 8.08 6.84 8.24
N ALA A 155 8.38 6.81 9.54
CA ALA A 155 9.56 7.48 10.09
C ALA A 155 10.85 6.97 9.45
N LEU A 156 10.98 5.66 9.21
CA LEU A 156 12.12 5.07 8.49
C LEU A 156 12.16 5.41 6.99
N GLY A 157 11.20 6.19 6.48
CA GLY A 157 11.09 6.60 5.09
C GLY A 157 10.40 5.58 4.18
N VAL A 158 9.69 4.60 4.75
CA VAL A 158 8.97 3.57 4.00
C VAL A 158 7.50 3.90 3.93
N GLY A 159 7.09 4.40 2.77
CA GLY A 159 5.72 4.82 2.50
C GLY A 159 5.45 6.26 2.95
N SER A 160 4.33 6.79 2.49
CA SER A 160 3.73 8.04 2.98
C SER A 160 2.73 7.76 4.11
N GLU A 161 2.20 8.83 4.71
CA GLU A 161 1.06 8.73 5.63
C GLU A 161 -0.16 8.10 4.95
N ASP A 162 -0.47 8.48 3.71
CA ASP A 162 -1.55 7.85 2.92
C ASP A 162 -1.32 6.35 2.67
N ALA A 163 -0.07 5.94 2.43
CA ALA A 163 0.28 4.53 2.32
C ALA A 163 0.09 3.80 3.65
N ALA A 164 0.35 4.48 4.78
CA ALA A 164 0.10 3.97 6.11
C ALA A 164 -1.41 3.76 6.37
N GLU A 165 -2.26 4.71 5.98
CA GLU A 165 -3.72 4.60 6.13
C GLU A 165 -4.26 3.41 5.32
N ARG A 166 -3.82 3.25 4.07
CA ARG A 166 -4.18 2.09 3.24
C ARG A 166 -3.66 0.77 3.83
N ALA A 167 -2.41 0.75 4.30
CA ALA A 167 -1.85 -0.43 4.96
C ALA A 167 -2.65 -0.81 6.22
N ALA A 168 -3.05 0.18 7.03
CA ALA A 168 -3.90 -0.03 8.18
C ALA A 168 -5.30 -0.54 7.77
N ALA A 169 -5.86 -0.05 6.67
CA ALA A 169 -7.11 -0.58 6.12
C ALA A 169 -7.00 -2.06 5.72
N HIS A 170 -5.88 -2.51 5.14
CA HIS A 170 -5.64 -3.93 4.88
C HIS A 170 -5.58 -4.78 6.17
N ILE A 171 -4.96 -4.26 7.23
CA ILE A 171 -4.94 -4.93 8.54
C ILE A 171 -6.34 -5.02 9.13
N LEU A 172 -7.11 -3.92 9.10
CA LEU A 172 -8.46 -3.91 9.60
C LEU A 172 -9.36 -4.85 8.79
N GLY A 173 -9.25 -4.85 7.45
CA GLY A 173 -9.95 -5.79 6.59
C GLY A 173 -9.63 -7.26 6.91
N GLU A 174 -8.37 -7.57 7.22
CA GLU A 174 -7.97 -8.90 7.68
C GLU A 174 -8.56 -9.24 9.06
N LEU A 175 -8.59 -8.29 10.00
CA LEU A 175 -9.27 -8.46 11.28
C LEU A 175 -10.77 -8.74 11.11
N ARG A 176 -11.43 -8.00 10.22
CA ARG A 176 -12.86 -8.22 9.89
C ARG A 176 -13.08 -9.61 9.30
N HIS A 177 -12.19 -10.04 8.40
CA HIS A 177 -12.21 -11.39 7.85
C HIS A 177 -12.09 -12.48 8.92
N ARG A 178 -11.29 -12.22 9.97
CA ARG A 178 -11.17 -13.09 11.17
C ARG A 178 -12.30 -12.93 12.19
N GLY A 179 -13.37 -12.19 11.85
CA GLY A 179 -14.53 -11.97 12.70
C GLY A 179 -14.41 -10.85 13.74
N TRP A 180 -13.38 -10.00 13.67
CA TRP A 180 -13.17 -8.92 14.63
C TRP A 180 -13.95 -7.63 14.28
N GLN A 181 -14.91 -7.32 15.15
CA GLN A 181 -15.81 -6.15 15.26
C GLN A 181 -15.24 -4.73 15.38
N ALA A 182 -14.04 -4.60 15.94
CA ALA A 182 -13.59 -3.34 16.52
C ALA A 182 -12.33 -2.79 15.81
N LEU A 183 -11.71 -1.76 16.36
CA LEU A 183 -10.52 -1.16 15.76
C LEU A 183 -9.26 -2.02 15.96
N ILE A 184 -8.17 -1.66 15.29
CA ILE A 184 -6.87 -2.35 15.41
C ILE A 184 -6.34 -2.17 16.84
N GLY A 185 -6.51 -0.97 17.41
CA GLY A 185 -6.19 -0.66 18.80
C GLY A 185 -6.92 -1.59 19.77
N ASP A 186 -8.22 -1.79 19.58
CA ASP A 186 -9.03 -2.67 20.44
C ASP A 186 -8.52 -4.11 20.38
N TRP A 187 -8.23 -4.61 19.16
CA TRP A 187 -7.63 -5.94 18.99
C TRP A 187 -6.29 -6.05 19.72
N ASN A 188 -5.45 -5.02 19.60
CA ASN A 188 -4.14 -4.96 20.24
C ASN A 188 -4.23 -4.92 21.77
N ALA A 189 -5.35 -4.46 22.34
CA ALA A 189 -5.58 -4.38 23.78
C ALA A 189 -6.08 -5.68 24.41
N VAL A 190 -6.60 -6.62 23.61
CA VAL A 190 -7.19 -7.88 24.11
C VAL A 190 -6.15 -8.69 24.89
N PRO A 191 -6.41 -9.07 26.17
CA PRO A 191 -5.53 -9.94 26.95
C PRO A 191 -5.17 -11.24 26.24
N GLY A 192 -3.95 -11.75 26.45
CA GLY A 192 -3.47 -12.99 25.82
C GLY A 192 -3.00 -12.84 24.37
N ARG A 193 -3.09 -11.66 23.75
CA ARG A 193 -2.46 -11.40 22.45
C ARG A 193 -0.94 -11.48 22.53
N THR A 194 -0.33 -12.07 21.51
CA THR A 194 1.11 -12.27 21.43
C THR A 194 1.74 -11.46 20.29
N ARG A 195 3.06 -11.30 20.35
CA ARG A 195 3.84 -10.69 19.27
C ARG A 195 3.69 -11.48 17.98
N GLU A 196 3.67 -12.80 18.08
CA GLU A 196 3.58 -13.73 16.96
C GLU A 196 2.26 -13.55 16.22
N GLN A 197 1.15 -13.42 16.97
CA GLN A 197 -0.16 -13.10 16.40
C GLN A 197 -0.20 -11.74 15.72
N ALA A 198 0.47 -10.72 16.29
CA ALA A 198 0.54 -9.40 15.66
C ALA A 198 1.36 -9.43 14.35
N VAL A 199 2.47 -10.17 14.34
CA VAL A 199 3.30 -10.38 13.13
C VAL A 199 2.53 -11.17 12.08
N GLU A 200 1.82 -12.21 12.47
CA GLU A 200 0.99 -13.03 11.59
C GLU A 200 -0.13 -12.20 10.95
N LEU A 201 -0.84 -11.40 11.74
CA LEU A 201 -1.88 -10.49 11.27
C LEU A 201 -1.34 -9.52 10.20
N VAL A 202 -0.20 -8.86 10.47
CA VAL A 202 0.41 -7.92 9.52
C VAL A 202 0.89 -8.65 8.26
N THR A 203 1.39 -9.88 8.39
CA THR A 203 1.84 -10.70 7.25
C THR A 203 0.67 -11.14 6.38
N ALA A 204 -0.46 -11.53 6.98
CA ALA A 204 -1.68 -11.86 6.24
C ALA A 204 -2.26 -10.63 5.52
N ALA A 205 -2.29 -9.47 6.19
CA ALA A 205 -2.67 -8.21 5.58
C ALA A 205 -1.78 -7.84 4.39
N ARG A 206 -0.45 -8.10 4.47
CA ARG A 206 0.47 -7.95 3.33
C ARG A 206 0.08 -8.87 2.16
N GLY A 207 -0.31 -10.12 2.43
CA GLY A 207 -0.79 -11.04 1.39
C GLY A 207 -2.01 -10.48 0.65
N ARG A 208 -2.97 -9.90 1.38
CA ARG A 208 -4.15 -9.24 0.80
C ARG A 208 -3.79 -8.01 -0.02
N ALA A 209 -2.90 -7.17 0.51
CA ALA A 209 -2.35 -6.00 -0.18
C ALA A 209 -1.72 -6.38 -1.53
N LEU A 210 -0.88 -7.42 -1.56
CA LEU A 210 -0.29 -7.93 -2.81
C LEU A 210 -1.33 -8.48 -3.79
N ALA A 211 -2.37 -9.14 -3.28
CA ALA A 211 -3.44 -9.70 -4.12
C ALA A 211 -4.35 -8.61 -4.71
N ALA A 212 -4.52 -7.47 -4.03
CA ALA A 212 -5.35 -6.35 -4.47
C ALA A 212 -4.75 -5.55 -5.64
N ARG A 213 -3.55 -5.93 -6.14
CA ARG A 213 -2.82 -5.23 -7.21
C ARG A 213 -2.70 -3.72 -6.96
N GLU A 214 -2.34 -3.36 -5.72
CA GLU A 214 -2.01 -1.99 -5.28
C GLU A 214 -1.02 -1.25 -6.21
#